data_AF-A0A7S3U0K1-F1
#
_entry.id   AF-A0A7S3U0K1-F1
#
_cell.length_a   1.000
_cell.length_b   1.000
_cell.length_c   1.000
_cell.angle_alpha   90.00
_cell.angle_beta   90.00
_cell.angle_gamma   90.00
#
_symmetry.space_group_name_H-M   'P 1'
#
loop_
_entity.id
_entity.type
_entity.pdbx_description
1 polymer ?
#
loop_
_entity_poly.entity_id
_entity_poly.type
_entity_poly.pdbx_seq_one_letter_code
_entity_poly.pdbx_strand_id
1 'polypeptide(L)'
;SLDAIGVYAKNFLPLLFNLHQAEPPEKRAPIQEAIGAYATAAPPEMLSDFFKSVLRKLLEAAAAADGAQVSTDMQGSLIELLIALTPAVSAKEHAPLLWRASRPNLSHPDAALQKK
;
A
#
# COMPACT_ATOMS: atom_id res chain seq x y z
N SER A 1 20.10 17.24 6.54
CA SER A 1 18.66 17.55 6.44
C SER A 1 17.89 16.24 6.23
N LEU A 2 16.56 16.27 6.33
CA LEU A 2 15.72 15.13 5.95
C LEU A 2 15.98 14.68 4.50
N ASP A 3 16.41 15.60 3.62
CA ASP A 3 16.78 15.28 2.22
C ASP A 3 17.93 14.27 2.12
N ALA A 4 18.92 14.34 3.02
CA ALA A 4 20.03 13.38 3.06
C ALA A 4 19.56 11.97 3.44
N ILE A 5 18.51 11.87 4.26
CA ILE A 5 17.85 10.60 4.62
C ILE A 5 16.97 10.12 3.45
N GLY A 6 16.32 11.05 2.75
CA GLY A 6 15.52 10.79 1.56
C GLY A 6 16.29 10.13 0.42
N VAL A 7 17.59 10.44 0.27
CA VAL A 7 18.48 9.76 -0.69
C VAL A 7 18.59 8.27 -0.42
N TYR A 8 18.45 7.83 0.83
CA TYR A 8 18.48 6.41 1.21
C TYR A 8 17.09 5.77 1.21
N ALA A 9 16.01 6.55 1.32
CA ALA A 9 14.64 6.02 1.29
C ALA A 9 14.38 5.16 0.04
N LYS A 10 14.97 5.52 -1.10
CA LYS A 10 14.91 4.72 -2.34
C LYS A 10 15.49 3.31 -2.22
N ASN A 11 16.43 3.10 -1.31
CA ASN A 11 17.05 1.80 -1.07
C ASN A 11 16.25 0.97 -0.05
N PHE A 12 15.55 1.63 0.88
CA PHE A 12 14.88 0.98 2.00
C PHE A 12 13.38 0.74 1.76
N LEU A 13 12.66 1.67 1.14
CA LEU A 13 11.22 1.52 0.88
C LEU A 13 10.89 0.24 0.09
N PRO A 14 11.59 -0.10 -1.02
CA PRO A 14 11.34 -1.36 -1.72
C PRO A 14 11.56 -2.59 -0.83
N LEU A 15 12.58 -2.57 0.02
CA LEU A 15 12.88 -3.66 0.94
C LEU A 15 11.81 -3.80 2.02
N LEU A 16 11.36 -2.68 2.60
CA LEU A 16 10.30 -2.66 3.59
C LEU A 16 8.96 -3.12 3.01
N PHE A 17 8.65 -2.77 1.75
CA PHE A 17 7.47 -3.28 1.07
C PHE A 17 7.54 -4.80 0.86
N ASN A 18 8.68 -5.31 0.37
CA ASN A 18 8.86 -6.75 0.21
C ASN A 18 8.77 -7.49 1.56
N LEU A 19 9.35 -6.91 2.61
CA LEU A 19 9.29 -7.46 3.96
C LEU A 19 7.84 -7.47 4.50
N HIS A 20 7.09 -6.38 4.34
CA HIS A 20 5.68 -6.32 4.74
C HIS A 20 4.84 -7.42 4.07
N GLN A 21 5.07 -7.65 2.78
CA GLN A 21 4.35 -8.66 2.00
C GLN A 21 4.77 -10.10 2.36
N ALA A 22 6.01 -10.30 2.82
CA ALA A 22 6.54 -11.62 3.18
C ALA A 22 6.24 -12.03 4.63
N GLU A 23 6.08 -11.07 5.54
CA GLU A 23 5.78 -11.34 6.94
C GLU A 23 4.29 -11.63 7.17
N PRO A 24 3.94 -12.44 8.19
CA PRO A 24 2.56 -12.69 8.58
C PRO A 24 1.92 -11.45 9.24
N PRO A 25 0.58 -11.34 9.26
CA PRO A 25 -0.15 -10.16 9.73
C PRO A 25 0.32 -9.60 11.08
N GLU A 26 0.57 -10.46 12.06
CA GLU A 26 0.98 -10.12 13.42
C GLU A 26 2.32 -9.38 13.51
N LYS A 27 3.15 -9.43 12.46
CA LYS A 27 4.46 -8.75 12.39
C LYS A 27 4.47 -7.54 11.47
N ARG A 28 3.39 -7.25 10.76
CA ARG A 28 3.33 -6.19 9.74
C ARG A 28 3.24 -4.78 10.33
N ALA A 29 2.64 -4.61 11.50
CA ALA A 29 2.44 -3.30 12.13
C ALA A 29 3.74 -2.45 12.25
N PRO A 30 4.84 -2.94 12.86
CA PRO A 30 6.08 -2.16 12.93
C PRO A 30 6.70 -1.86 11.55
N ILE A 31 6.45 -2.73 10.56
CA ILE A 31 6.94 -2.52 9.18
C ILE A 31 6.13 -1.39 8.51
N GLN A 32 4.81 -1.35 8.73
CA GLN A 32 3.95 -0.26 8.24
C GLN A 32 4.37 1.09 8.85
N GLU A 33 4.66 1.14 10.14
CA GLU A 33 5.16 2.35 10.80
C GLU A 33 6.48 2.82 10.20
N ALA A 34 7.42 1.89 9.94
CA ALA A 34 8.67 2.21 9.27
C ALA A 34 8.45 2.74 7.85
N ILE A 35 7.56 2.11 7.07
CA ILE A 35 7.18 2.57 5.72
C ILE A 35 6.65 4.01 5.79
N GLY A 36 5.72 4.29 6.70
CA GLY A 36 5.15 5.63 6.87
C GLY A 36 6.22 6.66 7.22
N ALA A 37 7.14 6.32 8.14
CA ALA A 37 8.25 7.19 8.52
C ALA A 37 9.18 7.49 7.33
N TYR A 38 9.60 6.47 6.58
CA TYR A 38 10.44 6.67 5.39
C TYR A 38 9.72 7.43 4.27
N ALA A 39 8.41 7.26 4.15
CA ALA A 39 7.61 7.99 3.17
C ALA A 39 7.64 9.51 3.42
N THR A 40 7.74 9.96 4.68
CA THR A 40 7.85 11.41 4.95
C THR A 40 9.13 12.07 4.43
N ALA A 41 10.19 11.27 4.18
CA ALA A 41 11.47 11.76 3.69
C ALA A 41 11.75 11.40 2.22
N ALA A 42 10.90 10.58 1.59
CA ALA A 42 11.13 10.09 0.24
C ALA A 42 10.73 11.11 -0.84
N PRO A 43 11.33 11.05 -2.04
CA PRO A 43 10.92 11.90 -3.16
C PRO A 43 9.43 11.71 -3.52
N PRO A 44 8.65 12.79 -3.70
CA PRO A 44 7.21 12.68 -3.97
C PRO A 44 6.86 11.83 -5.19
N GLU A 45 7.63 11.93 -6.27
CA GLU A 45 7.39 11.14 -7.49
C GLU A 45 7.57 9.64 -7.25
N MET A 46 8.60 9.27 -6.48
CA MET A 46 8.83 7.87 -6.10
C MET A 46 7.65 7.30 -5.30
N LEU A 47 7.14 8.06 -4.33
CA LEU A 47 5.96 7.66 -3.56
C LEU A 47 4.72 7.54 -4.41
N SER A 48 4.53 8.46 -5.37
CA SER A 48 3.41 8.41 -6.32
C SER A 48 3.45 7.14 -7.15
N ASP A 49 4.62 6.79 -7.70
CA ASP A 49 4.79 5.59 -8.52
C ASP A 49 4.56 4.30 -7.72
N PHE A 50 5.07 4.25 -6.48
CA PHE A 50 4.79 3.14 -5.58
C PHE A 50 3.31 3.04 -5.24
N PHE A 51 2.68 4.14 -4.84
CA PHE A 51 1.26 4.18 -4.49
C PHE A 51 0.39 3.71 -5.66
N LYS A 52 0.64 4.21 -6.88
CA LYS A 52 -0.05 3.78 -8.11
C LYS A 52 0.17 2.31 -8.41
N SER A 53 1.36 1.78 -8.12
CA SER A 53 1.66 0.35 -8.30
C SER A 53 0.89 -0.53 -7.33
N VAL A 54 0.77 -0.14 -6.06
CA VAL A 54 -0.03 -0.86 -5.05
C VAL A 54 -1.52 -0.81 -5.42
N LEU A 55 -2.03 0.35 -5.83
CA LEU A 55 -3.42 0.49 -6.32
C LEU A 55 -3.73 -0.42 -7.50
N ARG A 56 -2.80 -0.55 -8.45
CA ARG A 56 -2.95 -1.43 -9.60
C ARG A 56 -3.05 -2.89 -9.16
N LYS A 57 -2.18 -3.34 -8.25
CA LYS A 57 -2.23 -4.70 -7.69
C LYS A 57 -3.55 -4.96 -6.95
N LEU A 58 -4.06 -3.96 -6.21
CA LEU A 58 -5.35 -4.09 -5.52
C LEU A 58 -6.51 -4.24 -6.52
N LEU A 59 -6.50 -3.48 -7.61
CA LEU A 59 -7.49 -3.60 -8.69
C LEU A 59 -7.41 -4.96 -9.40
N GLU A 60 -6.20 -5.44 -9.69
CA GLU A 60 -5.97 -6.77 -10.27
C GLU A 60 -6.51 -7.86 -9.35
N ALA A 61 -6.24 -7.76 -8.04
CA ALA A 61 -6.75 -8.69 -7.05
C ALA A 61 -8.28 -8.68 -6.95
N ALA A 62 -8.91 -7.52 -7.07
CA ALA A 62 -10.37 -7.42 -7.09
C ALA A 62 -11.00 -7.95 -8.39
N ALA A 63 -10.30 -7.84 -9.52
CA ALA A 63 -10.77 -8.32 -10.82
C ALA A 63 -10.55 -9.84 -11.01
N ALA A 64 -9.57 -10.43 -10.31
CA ALA A 64 -9.23 -11.85 -10.40
C ALA A 64 -10.24 -12.81 -9.74
N ALA A 65 -11.36 -12.29 -9.22
CA ALA A 65 -12.42 -13.01 -8.51
C ALA A 65 -13.02 -14.20 -9.31
N ASP A 66 -12.74 -14.34 -10.61
CA ASP A 66 -13.24 -15.42 -11.47
C ASP A 66 -12.19 -16.50 -11.86
N GLY A 67 -11.00 -16.55 -11.27
CA GLY A 67 -10.10 -17.69 -11.55
C GLY A 67 -8.71 -17.73 -10.94
N ALA A 68 -8.23 -16.65 -10.33
CA ALA A 68 -6.99 -16.68 -9.56
C ALA A 68 -7.31 -16.25 -8.13
N GLN A 69 -7.30 -17.20 -7.19
CA GLN A 69 -7.47 -16.88 -5.76
C GLN A 69 -6.29 -16.04 -5.29
N VAL A 70 -6.36 -14.72 -5.46
CA VAL A 70 -5.59 -13.81 -4.63
C VAL A 70 -6.16 -13.94 -3.23
N SER A 71 -5.32 -14.32 -2.27
CA SER A 71 -5.79 -14.53 -0.90
C SER A 71 -6.32 -13.22 -0.33
N THR A 72 -7.37 -13.30 0.49
CA THR A 72 -7.89 -12.12 1.19
C THR A 72 -6.82 -11.45 2.06
N ASP A 73 -5.85 -12.22 2.55
CA ASP A 73 -4.68 -11.70 3.25
C ASP A 73 -3.82 -10.79 2.35
N MET A 74 -3.53 -11.22 1.12
CA MET A 74 -2.81 -10.41 0.15
C MET A 74 -3.55 -9.09 -0.12
N GLN A 75 -4.87 -9.13 -0.37
CA GLN A 75 -5.66 -7.91 -0.55
C GLN A 75 -5.62 -6.99 0.68
N GLY A 76 -5.78 -7.56 1.88
CA GLY A 76 -5.67 -6.82 3.14
C GLY A 76 -4.30 -6.17 3.33
N SER A 77 -3.23 -6.88 2.97
CA SER A 77 -1.86 -6.36 3.04
C SER A 77 -1.64 -5.19 2.05
N LEU A 78 -2.25 -5.22 0.86
CA LEU A 78 -2.16 -4.11 -0.09
C LEU A 78 -2.89 -2.87 0.44
N ILE A 79 -4.05 -3.04 1.09
CA ILE A 79 -4.77 -1.93 1.73
C ILE A 79 -3.93 -1.33 2.87
N GLU A 80 -3.27 -2.15 3.68
CA GLU A 80 -2.36 -1.68 4.74
C GLU A 80 -1.20 -0.83 4.18
N LEU A 81 -0.60 -1.25 3.06
CA LEU A 81 0.44 -0.46 2.40
C LEU A 81 -0.09 0.90 1.91
N LEU A 82 -1.31 0.93 1.37
CA LEU A 82 -1.95 2.19 0.96
C LEU A 82 -2.17 3.10 2.17
N ILE A 83 -2.64 2.57 3.29
CA ILE A 83 -2.84 3.33 4.54
C ILE A 83 -1.51 3.95 5.00
N ALA A 84 -0.42 3.17 5.03
CA ALA A 84 0.90 3.67 5.46
C ALA A 84 1.43 4.80 4.56
N LEU A 85 1.13 4.75 3.26
CA LEU A 85 1.59 5.75 2.28
C LEU A 85 0.68 6.98 2.16
N THR A 86 -0.61 6.84 2.49
CA THR A 86 -1.63 7.89 2.28
C THR A 86 -1.26 9.27 2.85
N PRO A 87 -0.66 9.39 4.05
CA PRO A 87 -0.28 10.70 4.59
C PRO A 87 0.79 11.43 3.77
N ALA A 88 1.58 10.71 2.96
CA ALA A 88 2.73 11.24 2.25
C ALA A 88 2.47 11.48 0.74
N VAL A 89 1.26 11.15 0.24
CA VAL A 89 0.89 11.34 -1.17
C VAL A 89 -0.11 12.48 -1.37
N SER A 90 -0.12 13.06 -2.57
CA SER A 90 -1.03 14.15 -2.92
C SER A 90 -2.49 13.69 -2.93
N ALA A 91 -3.31 14.22 -2.01
CA ALA A 91 -4.75 13.90 -1.96
C ALA A 91 -5.47 14.28 -3.26
N LYS A 92 -5.12 15.41 -3.88
CA LYS A 92 -5.74 15.88 -5.13
C LYS A 92 -5.55 14.89 -6.28
N GLU A 93 -4.37 14.28 -6.37
CA GLU A 93 -4.03 13.36 -7.44
C GLU A 93 -4.48 11.92 -7.14
N HIS A 94 -4.31 11.47 -5.89
CA HIS A 94 -4.42 10.05 -5.56
C HIS A 94 -5.78 9.66 -4.99
N ALA A 95 -6.55 10.57 -4.40
CA ALA A 95 -7.86 10.23 -3.82
C ALA A 95 -8.85 9.62 -4.84
N PRO A 96 -8.97 10.14 -6.10
CA PRO A 96 -9.83 9.51 -7.10
C PRO A 96 -9.40 8.08 -7.46
N LEU A 97 -8.08 7.83 -7.52
CA LEU A 97 -7.52 6.52 -7.83
C LEU A 97 -7.73 5.54 -6.67
N LEU A 98 -7.51 6.01 -5.43
CA LEU A 98 -7.76 5.26 -4.21
C LEU A 98 -9.24 4.86 -4.12
N TRP A 99 -10.16 5.80 -4.32
CA TRP A 99 -11.60 5.51 -4.33
C TRP A 99 -11.95 4.42 -5.35
N ARG A 100 -11.43 4.53 -6.58
CA ARG A 100 -11.68 3.54 -7.63
C ARG A 100 -11.15 2.15 -7.26
N ALA A 101 -9.99 2.07 -6.62
CA ALA A 101 -9.36 0.81 -6.21
C ALA A 101 -10.00 0.18 -4.97
N SER A 102 -10.46 0.99 -4.02
CA SER A 102 -11.06 0.50 -2.78
C SER A 102 -12.53 0.13 -2.94
N ARG A 103 -13.27 0.76 -3.85
CA ARG A 103 -14.72 0.54 -4.02
C ARG A 103 -15.12 -0.94 -4.20
N PRO A 104 -14.42 -1.77 -4.98
CA PRO A 104 -14.74 -3.21 -5.08
C PRO A 104 -14.64 -3.96 -3.75
N ASN A 105 -13.70 -3.56 -2.88
CA ASN A 105 -13.47 -4.21 -1.59
C ASN A 105 -14.59 -3.94 -0.58
N LEU A 106 -15.36 -2.86 -0.75
CA LEU A 106 -16.51 -2.53 0.10
C LEU A 106 -17.66 -3.53 -0.04
N SER A 107 -17.71 -4.26 -1.16
CA SER A 107 -18.71 -5.31 -1.42
C SER A 107 -18.12 -6.71 -1.32
N HIS A 108 -16.89 -6.86 -0.82
CA HIS A 108 -16.20 -8.15 -0.74
C HIS A 108 -16.87 -9.07 0.30
N PRO A 109 -16.97 -10.40 0.10
CA PRO A 109 -17.61 -11.30 1.08
C PRO A 109 -16.99 -11.29 2.49
N ASP A 110 -15.71 -10.95 2.59
CA ASP A 110 -15.00 -10.83 3.88
C ASP A 110 -15.20 -9.45 4.51
N ALA A 111 -15.91 -9.41 5.63
CA ALA A 111 -16.18 -8.20 6.40
C ALA A 111 -14.92 -7.55 7.02
N ALA A 112 -13.84 -8.31 7.24
CA ALA A 112 -12.58 -7.74 7.71
C ALA A 112 -11.93 -6.88 6.63
N LEU A 113 -12.04 -7.28 5.37
CA LEU A 113 -11.55 -6.50 4.23
C LEU A 113 -12.41 -5.25 3.98
N GLN A 114 -13.73 -5.36 4.14
CA GLN A 114 -14.65 -4.21 3.99
C GLN A 114 -14.36 -3.07 4.99
N LYS A 115 -13.89 -3.41 6.20
CA LYS A 115 -13.68 -2.46 7.31
C LYS A 115 -12.31 -1.77 7.27
N LYS A 116 -11.36 -2.29 6.51
CA LYS A 116 -10.03 -1.71 6.32
C LYS A 116 -10.11 -0.55 5.32
#